data_AF-A0A4S3M814-F1
#
_entry.id   AF-A0A4S3M814-F1
#
_cell.length_a   1.000
_cell.length_b   1.000
_cell.length_c   1.000
_cell.angle_alpha   90.00
_cell.angle_beta   90.00
_cell.angle_gamma   90.00
#
_symmetry.space_group_name_H-M   'P 1'
#
loop_
_entity.id
_entity.type
_entity.pdbx_description
1 polymer ?
#
loop_
_entity_poly.entity_id
_entity_poly.type
_entity_poly.pdbx_seq_one_letter_code
_entity_poly.pdbx_strand_id
1 'polypeptide(L)'
;MGVVSWMVGTADAFLVDAAESQFGAVASNVGAIVLLMATISLIGVCINMAFQFRSMDGASFFWYLIKLMLIGLFAFNWANFNAVANAIIGGLDYVAGALISSVGGGGAGATYFAAEFDDLITEFSQYLNAIGSNLNWMTGAILGGIGLVLLSLLGFMTGIVLIFAKMMLTLMLGLAPIMIALSLFDATKDFFHRWVSTTVSYGFYPIVIAAMFSTVVGMANSLLAQLGDPSSATNIGSLVPFFVMVFLAKGFVAATPLIVRGISGNLMVAAAPAVVAGSTGIMRGLFNTAGVKGRSRIGALTTGEVIGRGVTQSPAAIRTASVRLARMAERARRLGA
;
A
#
# COMPACT_ATOMS: atom_id res chain seq x y z
N MET A 1 22.16 -7.02 -12.58
CA MET A 1 20.77 -6.70 -12.18
C MET A 1 20.68 -6.88 -10.69
N GLY A 2 20.22 -5.86 -9.96
CA GLY A 2 20.03 -6.00 -8.52
C GLY A 2 18.75 -6.75 -8.17
N VAL A 3 18.58 -7.01 -6.88
CA VAL A 3 17.53 -7.90 -6.36
C VAL A 3 16.15 -7.24 -6.50
N VAL A 4 16.06 -5.92 -6.34
CA VAL A 4 14.79 -5.20 -6.40
C VAL A 4 14.25 -5.18 -7.81
N SER A 5 15.09 -4.84 -8.80
CA SER A 5 14.74 -4.83 -10.22
C SER A 5 14.28 -6.21 -10.70
N TRP A 6 14.98 -7.29 -10.30
CA TRP A 6 14.58 -8.65 -10.66
C TRP A 6 13.20 -9.02 -10.09
N MET A 7 12.96 -8.76 -8.80
CA MET A 7 11.68 -9.06 -8.15
C MET A 7 10.53 -8.26 -8.78
N VAL A 8 10.72 -6.95 -8.97
CA VAL A 8 9.69 -6.05 -9.49
C VAL A 8 9.41 -6.36 -10.97
N GLY A 9 10.45 -6.58 -11.79
CA GLY A 9 10.28 -6.90 -13.20
C GLY A 9 9.54 -8.23 -13.42
N THR A 10 9.85 -9.25 -12.63
CA THR A 10 9.14 -10.55 -12.68
C THR A 10 7.68 -10.39 -12.28
N ALA A 11 7.40 -9.63 -11.21
CA ALA A 11 6.05 -9.36 -10.78
C ALA A 11 5.27 -8.56 -11.83
N ASP A 12 5.87 -7.54 -12.44
CA ASP A 12 5.19 -6.70 -13.43
C ASP A 12 4.76 -7.49 -14.67
N ALA A 13 5.67 -8.34 -15.19
CA ALA A 13 5.36 -9.20 -16.33
C ALA A 13 4.17 -10.14 -16.04
N PHE A 14 4.14 -10.75 -14.85
CA PHE A 14 3.03 -11.61 -14.45
C PHE A 14 1.73 -10.83 -14.23
N LEU A 15 1.81 -9.62 -13.67
CA LEU A 15 0.63 -8.86 -13.25
C LEU A 15 -0.15 -8.24 -14.41
N VAL A 16 0.50 -7.94 -15.54
CA VAL A 16 -0.19 -7.49 -16.76
C VAL A 16 -1.11 -8.59 -17.28
N ASP A 17 -0.57 -9.81 -17.43
CA ASP A 17 -1.35 -10.97 -17.90
C ASP A 17 -2.43 -11.37 -16.89
N ALA A 18 -2.13 -11.27 -15.59
CA ALA A 18 -3.09 -11.58 -14.53
C ALA A 18 -4.29 -10.62 -14.54
N ALA A 19 -4.09 -9.32 -14.83
CA ALA A 19 -5.18 -8.34 -14.88
C ALA A 19 -6.18 -8.68 -15.98
N GLU A 20 -5.67 -8.98 -17.19
CA GLU A 20 -6.49 -9.34 -18.35
C GLU A 20 -7.25 -10.66 -18.12
N SER A 21 -6.54 -11.68 -17.64
CA SER A 21 -7.13 -12.99 -17.36
C SER A 21 -8.21 -12.92 -16.27
N GLN A 22 -7.96 -12.20 -15.17
CA GLN A 22 -8.93 -12.01 -14.10
C GLN A 22 -10.14 -11.20 -14.58
N PHE A 23 -9.92 -10.12 -15.32
CA PHE A 23 -11.01 -9.33 -15.91
C PHE A 23 -11.87 -10.21 -16.82
N GLY A 24 -11.25 -10.98 -17.73
CA GLY A 24 -11.95 -11.87 -18.65
C GLY A 24 -12.77 -12.94 -17.91
N ALA A 25 -12.20 -13.57 -16.89
CA ALA A 25 -12.89 -14.56 -16.08
C ALA A 25 -14.09 -13.96 -15.33
N VAL A 26 -13.92 -12.77 -14.75
CA VAL A 26 -15.00 -12.07 -14.04
C VAL A 26 -16.08 -11.61 -15.02
N ALA A 27 -15.70 -10.99 -16.14
CA ALA A 27 -16.62 -10.53 -17.17
C ALA A 27 -17.47 -11.67 -17.75
N SER A 28 -16.86 -12.84 -18.01
CA SER A 28 -17.56 -14.02 -18.52
C SER A 28 -18.60 -14.56 -17.53
N ASN A 29 -18.23 -14.70 -16.26
CA ASN A 29 -19.13 -15.23 -15.23
C ASN A 29 -20.26 -14.24 -14.85
N VAL A 30 -19.99 -12.95 -14.94
CA VAL A 30 -20.92 -11.89 -14.50
C VAL A 30 -21.78 -11.39 -15.66
N GLY A 31 -21.37 -11.60 -16.91
CA GLY A 31 -22.06 -11.10 -18.11
C GLY A 31 -23.54 -11.49 -18.19
N ALA A 32 -23.85 -12.78 -18.00
CA ALA A 32 -25.24 -13.26 -18.03
C ALA A 32 -26.10 -12.63 -16.92
N ILE A 33 -25.56 -12.52 -15.70
CA ILE A 33 -26.26 -11.95 -14.56
C ILE A 33 -26.54 -10.46 -14.82
N VAL A 34 -25.55 -9.71 -15.30
CA VAL A 34 -25.70 -8.27 -15.54
C VAL A 34 -26.64 -7.98 -16.69
N LEU A 35 -26.63 -8.80 -17.75
CA LEU A 35 -27.61 -8.69 -18.83
C LEU A 35 -29.03 -8.92 -18.34
N LEU A 36 -29.26 -9.93 -17.48
CA LEU A 36 -30.56 -10.15 -16.85
C LEU A 36 -30.97 -8.96 -15.97
N MET A 37 -30.06 -8.47 -15.12
CA MET A 37 -30.31 -7.32 -14.26
C MET A 37 -30.58 -6.04 -15.05
N ALA A 38 -29.85 -5.79 -16.14
CA ALA A 38 -30.06 -4.68 -17.06
C ALA A 38 -31.41 -4.78 -17.77
N THR A 39 -31.79 -5.98 -18.21
CA THR A 39 -33.08 -6.24 -18.85
C THR A 39 -34.24 -5.99 -17.88
N ILE A 40 -34.16 -6.51 -16.66
CA ILE A 40 -35.16 -6.28 -15.61
C ILE A 40 -35.24 -4.78 -15.27
N SER A 41 -34.09 -4.12 -15.15
CA SER A 41 -34.03 -2.68 -14.87
C SER A 41 -34.66 -1.86 -15.99
N LEU A 42 -34.40 -2.21 -17.26
CA LEU A 42 -35.02 -1.57 -18.42
C LEU A 42 -36.55 -1.77 -18.44
N ILE A 43 -37.03 -2.99 -18.18
CA ILE A 43 -38.47 -3.28 -18.07
C ILE A 43 -39.09 -2.45 -16.94
N GLY A 44 -38.45 -2.38 -15.77
CA GLY A 44 -38.91 -1.58 -14.64
C GLY A 44 -39.02 -0.09 -14.97
N VAL A 45 -38.07 0.45 -15.72
CA VAL A 45 -38.10 1.84 -16.22
C VAL A 45 -39.25 2.05 -17.23
N CYS A 46 -39.46 1.12 -18.17
CA CYS A 46 -40.58 1.17 -19.12
C CYS A 46 -41.95 1.13 -18.42
N ILE A 47 -42.10 0.29 -17.40
CA ILE A 47 -43.33 0.22 -16.58
C ILE A 47 -43.53 1.54 -15.83
N ASN A 48 -42.47 2.09 -15.21
CA ASN A 48 -42.54 3.38 -14.52
C ASN A 48 -42.98 4.51 -15.47
N MET A 49 -42.49 4.50 -16.71
CA MET A 49 -42.88 5.46 -17.74
C MET A 49 -44.33 5.28 -18.22
N ALA A 50 -44.82 4.04 -18.35
CA ALA A 50 -46.18 3.73 -18.77
C ALA A 50 -47.23 4.11 -17.70
N PHE A 51 -46.93 3.87 -16.43
CA PHE A 51 -47.86 4.10 -15.32
C PHE A 51 -47.62 5.42 -14.56
N GLN A 52 -46.58 6.18 -14.90
CA GLN A 52 -46.20 7.45 -14.27
C GLN A 52 -46.17 7.42 -12.73
N PHE A 53 -45.79 6.29 -12.11
CA PHE A 53 -45.69 6.19 -10.64
C PHE A 53 -44.66 7.18 -10.06
N ARG A 54 -43.66 7.57 -10.87
CA ARG A 54 -42.79 8.72 -10.64
C ARG A 54 -42.68 9.48 -11.95
N SER A 55 -42.87 10.79 -11.95
CA SER A 55 -42.64 11.62 -13.15
C SER A 55 -41.17 11.47 -13.56
N MET A 56 -40.93 10.75 -14.65
CA MET A 56 -39.60 10.58 -15.23
C MET A 56 -39.49 11.49 -16.45
N ASP A 57 -38.63 12.50 -16.36
CA ASP A 57 -38.34 13.38 -17.49
C ASP A 57 -37.57 12.62 -18.58
N GLY A 58 -37.84 12.90 -19.86
CA GLY A 58 -37.21 12.23 -21.00
C GLY A 58 -35.68 12.34 -20.99
N ALA A 59 -35.14 13.41 -20.42
CA ALA A 59 -33.71 13.58 -20.20
C ALA A 59 -33.12 12.53 -19.22
N SER A 60 -33.86 12.16 -18.17
CA SER A 60 -33.41 11.16 -17.20
C SER A 60 -33.34 9.76 -17.82
N PHE A 61 -34.30 9.44 -18.69
CA PHE A 61 -34.28 8.20 -19.47
C PHE A 61 -33.11 8.15 -20.47
N PHE A 62 -32.85 9.26 -21.16
CA PHE A 62 -31.71 9.37 -22.06
C PHE A 62 -30.37 9.15 -21.34
N TRP A 63 -30.17 9.76 -20.17
CA TRP A 63 -28.98 9.53 -19.35
C TRP A 63 -28.87 8.08 -18.87
N TYR A 64 -29.99 7.43 -18.54
CA TYR A 64 -30.02 6.02 -18.18
C TYR A 64 -29.62 5.10 -19.37
N LEU A 65 -30.04 5.41 -20.60
CA LEU A 65 -29.62 4.68 -21.80
C LEU A 65 -28.12 4.85 -22.08
N ILE A 66 -27.58 6.08 -21.94
CA ILE A 66 -26.14 6.31 -22.04
C ILE A 66 -25.38 5.47 -21.01
N LYS A 67 -25.86 5.46 -19.75
CA LYS A 67 -25.26 4.66 -18.68
C LYS A 67 -25.23 3.18 -19.04
N LEU A 68 -26.33 2.63 -19.56
CA LEU A 68 -26.37 1.24 -20.03
C LEU A 68 -25.38 0.96 -21.16
N MET A 69 -25.27 1.87 -22.14
CA MET A 69 -24.30 1.72 -23.24
C MET A 69 -22.86 1.75 -22.72
N LEU A 70 -22.53 2.67 -21.80
CA LEU A 70 -21.19 2.74 -21.20
C LEU A 70 -20.85 1.47 -20.42
N ILE A 71 -21.80 0.94 -19.65
CA ILE A 71 -21.60 -0.33 -18.92
C ILE A 71 -21.35 -1.46 -19.93
N GLY A 72 -22.15 -1.56 -21.00
CA GLY A 72 -21.95 -2.58 -22.03
C GLY A 72 -20.59 -2.48 -22.73
N LEU A 73 -20.12 -1.25 -22.98
CA LEU A 73 -18.87 -0.98 -23.69
C LEU A 73 -17.63 -1.25 -22.82
N PHE A 74 -17.68 -0.96 -21.52
CA PHE A 74 -16.52 -1.04 -20.61
C PHE A 74 -16.51 -2.27 -19.68
N ALA A 75 -17.67 -2.79 -19.25
CA ALA A 75 -17.68 -3.89 -18.28
C ALA A 75 -17.26 -5.23 -18.89
N PHE A 76 -17.49 -5.45 -20.18
CA PHE A 76 -17.27 -6.74 -20.84
C PHE A 76 -16.19 -6.71 -21.93
N ASN A 77 -15.59 -5.55 -22.19
CA ASN A 77 -14.53 -5.40 -23.18
C ASN A 77 -13.24 -4.92 -22.51
N TRP A 78 -12.28 -5.84 -22.39
CA TRP A 78 -10.97 -5.55 -21.80
C TRP A 78 -10.25 -4.43 -22.55
N ALA A 79 -10.23 -4.43 -23.88
CA ALA A 79 -9.48 -3.45 -24.65
C ALA A 79 -9.96 -2.01 -24.40
N ASN A 80 -11.28 -1.79 -24.40
CA ASN A 80 -11.86 -0.48 -24.11
C ASN A 80 -11.59 -0.03 -22.68
N PHE A 81 -11.73 -0.95 -21.71
CA PHE A 81 -11.46 -0.66 -20.31
C PHE A 81 -9.98 -0.36 -20.07
N ASN A 82 -9.10 -1.19 -20.60
CA ASN A 82 -7.65 -1.08 -20.45
C ASN A 82 -7.11 0.20 -21.11
N ALA A 83 -7.69 0.65 -22.23
CA ALA A 83 -7.32 1.93 -22.84
C ALA A 83 -7.55 3.11 -21.87
N VAL A 84 -8.69 3.15 -21.19
CA VAL A 84 -8.99 4.20 -20.19
C VAL A 84 -8.12 4.03 -18.94
N ALA A 85 -7.98 2.80 -18.45
CA ALA A 85 -7.17 2.50 -17.27
C ALA A 85 -5.70 2.93 -17.50
N ASN A 86 -5.11 2.56 -18.64
CA ASN A 86 -3.75 2.95 -19.00
C ASN A 86 -3.59 4.45 -19.23
N ALA A 87 -4.60 5.14 -19.78
CA ALA A 87 -4.54 6.59 -19.91
C ALA A 87 -4.45 7.28 -18.54
N ILE A 88 -5.23 6.82 -17.56
CA ILE A 88 -5.23 7.38 -16.20
C ILE A 88 -3.96 6.99 -15.45
N ILE A 89 -3.65 5.69 -15.38
CA ILE A 89 -2.52 5.17 -14.62
C ILE A 89 -1.19 5.60 -15.25
N GLY A 90 -1.06 5.49 -16.57
CA GLY A 90 0.10 5.97 -17.31
C GLY A 90 0.28 7.49 -17.20
N GLY A 91 -0.81 8.25 -17.12
CA GLY A 91 -0.75 9.68 -16.80
C GLY A 91 -0.18 9.95 -15.41
N LEU A 92 -0.59 9.18 -14.39
CA LEU A 92 -0.03 9.27 -13.05
C LEU A 92 1.45 8.86 -13.01
N ASP A 93 1.83 7.81 -13.74
CA ASP A 93 3.22 7.40 -13.89
C ASP A 93 4.06 8.48 -14.57
N TYR A 94 3.53 9.17 -15.59
CA TYR A 94 4.21 10.30 -16.22
C TYR A 94 4.46 11.45 -15.23
N VAL A 95 3.48 11.78 -14.38
CA VAL A 95 3.65 12.77 -13.30
C VAL A 95 4.73 12.32 -12.31
N ALA A 96 4.74 11.04 -11.95
CA ALA A 96 5.80 10.47 -11.12
C ALA A 96 7.19 10.66 -11.76
N GLY A 97 7.32 10.39 -13.06
CA GLY A 97 8.53 10.62 -13.84
C GLY A 97 9.00 12.07 -13.86
N ALA A 98 8.06 13.00 -14.06
CA ALA A 98 8.34 14.44 -14.04
C ALA A 98 8.86 14.91 -12.66
N LEU A 99 8.32 14.37 -11.56
CA LEU A 99 8.80 14.68 -10.22
C LEU A 99 10.24 14.23 -9.99
N ILE A 100 10.63 13.05 -10.46
CA ILE A 100 11.99 12.53 -10.24
C ILE A 100 12.99 13.27 -11.13
N SER A 101 12.60 13.56 -12.37
CA SER A 101 13.46 14.31 -13.28
C SER A 101 13.77 15.73 -12.82
N SER A 102 12.91 16.31 -11.98
CA SER A 102 13.22 17.57 -11.31
C SER A 102 14.40 17.49 -10.32
N VAL A 103 14.75 16.29 -9.82
CA VAL A 103 15.81 16.08 -8.82
C VAL A 103 16.96 15.23 -9.37
N GLY A 104 17.00 15.01 -10.69
CA GLY A 104 18.14 14.40 -11.38
C GLY A 104 17.95 12.95 -11.86
N GLY A 105 16.74 12.38 -11.81
CA GLY A 105 16.46 11.07 -12.43
C GLY A 105 15.82 11.16 -13.83
N GLY A 106 15.73 10.04 -14.54
CA GLY A 106 15.32 10.02 -15.96
C GLY A 106 14.09 9.19 -16.31
N GLY A 107 13.48 8.50 -15.34
CA GLY A 107 12.46 7.49 -15.62
C GLY A 107 11.24 7.53 -14.69
N ALA A 108 10.24 6.73 -15.05
CA ALA A 108 8.96 6.62 -14.36
C ALA A 108 8.56 5.15 -14.14
N GLY A 109 7.82 4.89 -13.07
CA GLY A 109 7.20 3.59 -12.81
C GLY A 109 8.05 2.63 -11.97
N ALA A 110 7.39 1.59 -11.43
CA ALA A 110 7.98 0.68 -10.43
C ALA A 110 9.30 0.04 -10.86
N THR A 111 9.43 -0.33 -12.15
CA THR A 111 10.63 -0.99 -12.69
C THR A 111 11.82 -0.04 -12.75
N TYR A 112 11.60 1.24 -13.08
CA TYR A 112 12.63 2.27 -13.02
C TYR A 112 13.07 2.52 -11.57
N PHE A 113 12.11 2.68 -10.65
CA PHE A 113 12.43 2.82 -9.22
C PHE A 113 13.24 1.63 -8.69
N ALA A 114 12.87 0.42 -9.09
CA ALA A 114 13.56 -0.79 -8.67
C ALA A 114 15.04 -0.81 -9.12
N ALA A 115 15.32 -0.36 -10.35
CA ALA A 115 16.69 -0.23 -10.84
C ALA A 115 17.47 0.85 -10.07
N GLU A 116 16.87 2.01 -9.83
CA GLU A 116 17.55 3.10 -9.14
C GLU A 116 17.82 2.79 -7.66
N PHE A 117 16.94 2.04 -7.00
CA PHE A 117 17.22 1.51 -5.66
C PHE A 117 18.37 0.50 -5.65
N ASP A 118 18.50 -0.33 -6.69
CA ASP A 118 19.63 -1.24 -6.84
C ASP A 118 20.96 -0.47 -7.05
N ASP A 119 20.92 0.64 -7.79
CA ASP A 119 22.07 1.53 -8.00
C ASP A 119 22.48 2.21 -6.69
N LEU A 120 21.53 2.77 -5.93
CA LEU A 120 21.78 3.34 -4.60
C LEU A 120 22.36 2.30 -3.63
N ILE A 121 21.86 1.06 -3.64
CA ILE A 121 22.41 -0.03 -2.82
C ILE A 121 23.86 -0.34 -3.22
N THR A 122 24.15 -0.31 -4.52
CA THR A 122 25.49 -0.56 -5.05
C THR A 122 26.46 0.53 -4.65
N GLU A 123 26.09 1.80 -4.80
CA GLU A 123 26.91 2.95 -4.40
C GLU A 123 27.19 2.95 -2.90
N PHE A 124 26.16 2.71 -2.08
CA PHE A 124 26.32 2.59 -0.64
C PHE A 124 27.15 1.38 -0.21
N SER A 125 27.07 0.26 -0.94
CA SER A 125 27.93 -0.90 -0.71
C SER A 125 29.40 -0.59 -1.03
N GLN A 126 29.67 0.12 -2.13
CA GLN A 126 31.01 0.56 -2.48
C GLN A 126 31.59 1.52 -1.42
N TYR A 127 30.77 2.48 -0.98
CA TYR A 127 31.16 3.43 0.07
C TYR A 127 31.49 2.72 1.40
N LEU A 128 30.65 1.77 1.82
CA LEU A 128 30.89 0.95 2.99
C LEU A 128 32.17 0.11 2.89
N ASN A 129 32.40 -0.52 1.73
CA ASN A 129 33.60 -1.32 1.51
C ASN A 129 34.87 -0.48 1.53
N ALA A 130 34.82 0.72 0.95
CA ALA A 130 35.96 1.64 0.93
C ALA A 130 36.31 2.17 2.34
N ILE A 131 35.34 2.43 3.21
CA ILE A 131 35.64 2.78 4.61
C ILE A 131 36.11 1.54 5.38
N GLY A 132 35.48 0.38 5.14
CA GLY A 132 35.85 -0.88 5.78
C GLY A 132 37.31 -1.28 5.51
N SER A 133 37.84 -1.03 4.31
CA SER A 133 39.23 -1.31 3.95
C SER A 133 40.24 -0.37 4.62
N ASN A 134 39.81 0.80 5.09
CA ASN A 134 40.63 1.74 5.86
C ASN A 134 40.63 1.45 7.37
N LEU A 135 39.78 0.54 7.83
CA LEU A 135 39.71 0.09 9.23
C LEU A 135 40.49 -1.22 9.43
N ASN A 136 40.71 -1.60 10.70
CA ASN A 136 41.29 -2.90 11.04
C ASN A 136 40.48 -4.05 10.40
N TRP A 137 41.14 -5.10 9.91
CA TRP A 137 40.53 -6.21 9.14
C TRP A 137 39.26 -6.79 9.78
N MET A 138 39.25 -6.91 11.12
CA MET A 138 38.09 -7.40 11.88
C MET A 138 36.94 -6.37 11.95
N THR A 139 37.26 -5.08 12.18
CA THR A 139 36.28 -4.00 12.21
C THR A 139 35.67 -3.76 10.83
N GLY A 140 36.49 -3.79 9.78
CA GLY A 140 36.05 -3.69 8.39
C GLY A 140 35.12 -4.83 8.00
N ALA A 141 35.46 -6.08 8.36
CA ALA A 141 34.62 -7.24 8.08
C ALA A 141 33.26 -7.19 8.82
N ILE A 142 33.25 -6.82 10.11
CA ILE A 142 32.00 -6.69 10.89
C ILE A 142 31.13 -5.56 10.34
N LEU A 143 31.74 -4.42 10.00
CA LEU A 143 31.03 -3.28 9.43
C LEU A 143 30.43 -3.61 8.06
N GLY A 144 31.22 -4.23 7.17
CA GLY A 144 30.75 -4.67 5.86
C GLY A 144 29.60 -5.68 5.98
N GLY A 145 29.69 -6.61 6.93
CA GLY A 145 28.61 -7.56 7.23
C GLY A 145 27.31 -6.89 7.69
N ILE A 146 27.39 -5.98 8.66
CA ILE A 146 26.21 -5.24 9.16
C ILE A 146 25.64 -4.33 8.07
N GLY A 147 26.51 -3.63 7.34
CA GLY A 147 26.12 -2.75 6.23
C GLY A 147 25.39 -3.51 5.12
N LEU A 148 25.90 -4.68 4.73
CA LEU A 148 25.25 -5.56 3.75
C LEU A 148 23.88 -6.03 4.23
N VAL A 149 23.74 -6.42 5.50
CA VAL A 149 22.44 -6.82 6.08
C VAL A 149 21.46 -5.63 6.07
N LEU A 150 21.92 -4.42 6.40
CA LEU A 150 21.05 -3.24 6.41
C LEU A 150 20.62 -2.83 5.01
N LEU A 151 21.54 -2.85 4.03
CA LEU A 151 21.24 -2.52 2.64
C LEU A 151 20.33 -3.58 1.99
N SER A 152 20.58 -4.87 2.21
CA SER A 152 19.72 -5.95 1.70
C SER A 152 18.29 -5.87 2.27
N LEU A 153 18.14 -5.57 3.56
CA LEU A 153 16.83 -5.32 4.16
C LEU A 153 16.13 -4.09 3.55
N LEU A 154 16.87 -3.09 3.08
CA LEU A 154 16.28 -1.89 2.46
C LEU A 154 15.76 -2.24 1.06
N GLY A 155 16.57 -2.95 0.26
CA GLY A 155 16.15 -3.45 -1.05
C GLY A 155 14.92 -4.35 -0.95
N PHE A 156 14.91 -5.29 0.00
CA PHE A 156 13.77 -6.17 0.23
C PHE A 156 12.49 -5.42 0.57
N MET A 157 12.54 -4.48 1.53
CA MET A 157 11.39 -3.67 1.92
C MET A 157 10.83 -2.86 0.74
N THR A 158 11.74 -2.28 -0.05
CA THR A 158 11.38 -1.50 -1.23
C THR A 158 10.71 -2.36 -2.28
N GLY A 159 11.28 -3.52 -2.59
CA GLY A 159 10.71 -4.47 -3.55
C GLY A 159 9.29 -4.88 -3.16
N ILE A 160 9.05 -5.17 -1.88
CA ILE A 160 7.70 -5.50 -1.38
C ILE A 160 6.73 -4.35 -1.61
N VAL A 161 7.10 -3.11 -1.27
CA VAL A 161 6.19 -1.95 -1.39
C VAL A 161 5.86 -1.66 -2.85
N LEU A 162 6.85 -1.74 -3.75
CA LEU A 162 6.66 -1.54 -5.19
C LEU A 162 5.74 -2.62 -5.80
N ILE A 163 5.96 -3.89 -5.44
CA ILE A 163 5.13 -5.01 -5.91
C ILE A 163 3.72 -4.89 -5.33
N PHE A 164 3.58 -4.55 -4.06
CA PHE A 164 2.28 -4.42 -3.41
C PHE A 164 1.37 -3.41 -4.12
N ALA A 165 1.89 -2.25 -4.50
CA ALA A 165 1.14 -1.24 -5.23
C ALA A 165 0.57 -1.78 -6.54
N LYS A 166 1.42 -2.43 -7.36
CA LYS A 166 1.00 -3.04 -8.63
C LYS A 166 0.02 -4.20 -8.41
N MET A 167 0.28 -5.09 -7.46
CA MET A 167 -0.60 -6.23 -7.17
C MET A 167 -2.02 -5.78 -6.80
N MET A 168 -2.14 -4.78 -5.93
CA MET A 168 -3.44 -4.26 -5.52
C MET A 168 -4.17 -3.57 -6.66
N LEU A 169 -3.44 -2.81 -7.49
CA LEU A 169 -4.01 -2.19 -8.68
C LEU A 169 -4.52 -3.24 -9.66
N THR A 170 -3.71 -4.25 -9.98
CA THR A 170 -4.09 -5.39 -10.85
C THR A 170 -5.35 -6.09 -10.35
N LEU A 171 -5.43 -6.37 -9.04
CA LEU A 171 -6.61 -7.01 -8.46
C LEU A 171 -7.85 -6.11 -8.56
N MET A 172 -7.71 -4.80 -8.31
CA MET A 172 -8.82 -3.85 -8.47
C MET A 172 -9.29 -3.74 -9.94
N LEU A 173 -8.37 -3.79 -10.91
CA LEU A 173 -8.72 -3.81 -12.33
C LEU A 173 -9.40 -5.12 -12.74
N GLY A 174 -8.94 -6.27 -12.21
CA GLY A 174 -9.58 -7.57 -12.46
C GLY A 174 -11.04 -7.64 -11.97
N LEU A 175 -11.37 -6.92 -10.89
CA LEU A 175 -12.74 -6.81 -10.36
C LEU A 175 -13.61 -5.76 -11.08
N ALA A 176 -13.06 -4.99 -12.02
CA ALA A 176 -13.76 -3.90 -12.68
C ALA A 176 -15.14 -4.28 -13.29
N PRO A 177 -15.34 -5.45 -13.94
CA PRO A 177 -16.63 -5.79 -14.54
C PRO A 177 -17.77 -5.80 -13.52
N ILE A 178 -17.53 -6.38 -12.33
CA ILE A 178 -18.51 -6.42 -11.23
C ILE A 178 -18.79 -5.00 -10.74
N MET A 179 -17.74 -4.23 -10.50
CA MET A 179 -17.87 -2.90 -9.91
C MET A 179 -18.61 -1.94 -10.86
N ILE A 180 -18.29 -1.99 -12.14
CA ILE A 180 -19.00 -1.23 -13.19
C ILE A 180 -20.46 -1.70 -13.28
N ALA A 181 -20.73 -3.00 -13.20
CA ALA A 181 -22.10 -3.52 -13.21
C ALA A 181 -22.90 -3.06 -11.98
N LEU A 182 -22.30 -3.01 -10.80
CA LEU A 182 -22.93 -2.50 -9.58
C LEU A 182 -23.26 -0.99 -9.67
N SER A 183 -22.65 -0.25 -10.60
CA SER A 183 -23.04 1.13 -10.86
C SER A 183 -24.45 1.25 -11.46
N LEU A 184 -25.00 0.16 -12.04
CA LEU A 184 -26.29 0.14 -12.73
C LEU A 184 -27.44 0.61 -11.82
N PHE A 185 -27.49 0.13 -10.59
CA PHE A 185 -28.53 0.44 -9.62
C PHE A 185 -28.11 1.54 -8.66
N ASP A 186 -29.04 2.44 -8.33
CA ASP A 186 -28.78 3.52 -7.36
C ASP A 186 -28.45 2.98 -5.97
N ALA A 187 -29.01 1.82 -5.59
CA ALA A 187 -28.73 1.17 -4.31
C ALA A 187 -27.28 0.65 -4.20
N THR A 188 -26.65 0.26 -5.31
CA THR A 188 -25.30 -0.35 -5.33
C THR A 188 -24.22 0.57 -5.89
N LYS A 189 -24.57 1.76 -6.40
CA LYS A 189 -23.61 2.69 -7.01
C LYS A 189 -22.50 3.13 -6.05
N ASP A 190 -22.78 3.16 -4.75
CA ASP A 190 -21.80 3.54 -3.74
C ASP A 190 -20.60 2.58 -3.71
N PHE A 191 -20.80 1.30 -4.04
CA PHE A 191 -19.71 0.35 -4.18
C PHE A 191 -18.79 0.72 -5.35
N PHE A 192 -19.37 1.11 -6.49
CA PHE A 192 -18.60 1.60 -7.64
C PHE A 192 -17.79 2.85 -7.27
N HIS A 193 -18.41 3.85 -6.62
CA HIS A 193 -17.71 5.06 -6.21
C HIS A 193 -16.54 4.77 -5.25
N ARG A 194 -16.73 3.88 -4.28
CA ARG A 194 -15.67 3.45 -3.35
C ARG A 194 -14.56 2.68 -4.06
N TRP A 195 -14.91 1.81 -5.00
CA TRP A 195 -13.92 1.11 -5.82
C TRP A 195 -13.11 2.09 -6.66
N VAL A 196 -13.74 3.00 -7.42
CA VAL A 196 -13.02 4.01 -8.21
C VAL A 196 -12.07 4.82 -7.32
N SER A 197 -12.56 5.32 -6.19
CA SER A 197 -11.73 6.07 -5.23
C SER A 197 -10.53 5.24 -4.74
N THR A 198 -10.75 3.96 -4.45
CA THR A 198 -9.70 3.05 -3.98
C THR A 198 -8.70 2.69 -5.10
N THR A 199 -9.18 2.43 -6.31
CA THR A 199 -8.33 2.16 -7.48
C THR A 199 -7.44 3.35 -7.81
N VAL A 200 -8.01 4.56 -7.81
CA VAL A 200 -7.25 5.80 -7.99
C VAL A 200 -6.26 6.01 -6.83
N SER A 201 -6.65 5.68 -5.58
CA SER A 201 -5.72 5.70 -4.44
C SER A 201 -4.50 4.82 -4.68
N TYR A 202 -4.69 3.61 -5.22
CA TYR A 202 -3.58 2.72 -5.58
C TYR A 202 -2.74 3.29 -6.73
N GLY A 203 -3.36 3.98 -7.69
CA GLY A 203 -2.67 4.71 -8.76
C GLY A 203 -1.78 5.87 -8.28
N PHE A 204 -1.99 6.41 -7.08
CA PHE A 204 -1.11 7.44 -6.50
C PHE A 204 0.17 6.87 -5.86
N TYR A 205 0.28 5.55 -5.67
CA TYR A 205 1.47 4.95 -5.06
C TYR A 205 2.76 5.26 -5.83
N PRO A 206 2.84 5.09 -7.16
CA PRO A 206 4.03 5.45 -7.94
C PRO A 206 4.47 6.90 -7.74
N ILE A 207 3.54 7.86 -7.72
CA ILE A 207 3.84 9.29 -7.52
C ILE A 207 4.44 9.55 -6.13
N VAL A 208 3.84 8.98 -5.08
CA VAL A 208 4.35 9.17 -3.72
C VAL A 208 5.71 8.52 -3.55
N ILE A 209 5.89 7.31 -4.09
CA ILE A 209 7.17 6.61 -4.08
C ILE A 209 8.22 7.45 -4.81
N ALA A 210 7.87 8.07 -5.95
CA ALA A 210 8.73 8.97 -6.69
C ALA A 210 9.23 10.16 -5.86
N ALA A 211 8.30 10.86 -5.20
CA ALA A 211 8.61 12.01 -4.38
C ALA A 211 9.51 11.64 -3.19
N MET A 212 9.17 10.55 -2.48
CA MET A 212 9.96 10.08 -1.34
C MET A 212 11.35 9.62 -1.79
N PHE A 213 11.42 8.91 -2.90
CA PHE A 213 12.66 8.44 -3.47
C PHE A 213 13.59 9.61 -3.83
N SER A 214 13.06 10.60 -4.55
CA SER A 214 13.77 11.84 -4.87
C SER A 214 14.36 12.52 -3.63
N THR A 215 13.59 12.62 -2.54
CA THR A 215 14.12 13.18 -1.28
C THR A 215 15.21 12.31 -0.65
N VAL A 216 15.06 10.98 -0.66
CA VAL A 216 16.05 10.05 -0.11
C VAL A 216 17.35 10.11 -0.91
N VAL A 217 17.30 10.07 -2.24
CA VAL A 217 18.49 10.19 -3.09
C VAL A 217 19.15 11.57 -2.94
N GLY A 218 18.37 12.65 -2.94
CA GLY A 218 18.91 14.00 -2.75
C GLY A 218 19.67 14.15 -1.42
N MET A 219 19.12 13.60 -0.33
CA MET A 219 19.79 13.58 0.97
C MET A 219 21.03 12.66 0.96
N ALA A 220 20.95 11.50 0.31
CA ALA A 220 22.06 10.55 0.19
C ALA A 220 23.27 11.21 -0.50
N ASN A 221 23.03 11.84 -1.66
CA ASN A 221 24.05 12.53 -2.44
C ASN A 221 24.65 13.70 -1.67
N SER A 222 23.82 14.47 -0.96
CA SER A 222 24.31 15.56 -0.09
C SER A 222 25.21 15.03 1.04
N LEU A 223 24.89 13.88 1.63
CA LEU A 223 25.70 13.29 2.69
C LEU A 223 27.00 12.70 2.14
N LEU A 224 26.96 12.01 1.00
CA LEU A 224 28.16 11.51 0.33
C LEU A 224 29.10 12.66 -0.05
N ALA A 225 28.57 13.77 -0.54
CA ALA A 225 29.35 14.97 -0.82
C ALA A 225 29.98 15.60 0.44
N GLN A 226 29.26 15.60 1.57
CA GLN A 226 29.78 16.12 2.85
C GLN A 226 30.80 15.18 3.51
N LEU A 227 30.63 13.88 3.34
CA LEU A 227 31.53 12.88 3.91
C LEU A 227 32.86 12.75 3.15
N GLY A 228 32.95 13.25 1.92
CA GLY A 228 34.22 13.35 1.16
C GLY A 228 34.80 12.00 0.72
N ASP A 229 36.12 11.98 0.45
CA ASP A 229 36.83 10.78 -0.04
C ASP A 229 36.79 9.64 1.01
N PRO A 230 36.23 8.46 0.67
CA PRO A 230 36.18 7.28 1.55
C PRO A 230 37.55 6.87 2.13
N SER A 231 38.63 7.22 1.43
CA SER A 231 40.03 6.91 1.77
C SER A 231 40.55 7.70 2.98
N SER A 232 39.86 8.78 3.37
CA SER A 232 40.24 9.66 4.48
C SER A 232 39.53 9.35 5.80
N ALA A 233 38.52 8.46 5.76
CA ALA A 233 37.69 8.10 6.90
C ALA A 233 38.33 7.00 7.76
N THR A 234 39.19 7.38 8.71
CA THR A 234 39.87 6.47 9.65
C THR A 234 39.09 6.21 10.96
N ASN A 235 37.97 6.90 11.18
CA ASN A 235 37.18 6.83 12.41
C ASN A 235 35.80 6.21 12.19
N ILE A 236 35.40 5.23 13.01
CA ILE A 236 34.04 4.62 12.99
C ILE A 236 32.92 5.68 13.07
N GLY A 237 33.17 6.84 13.69
CA GLY A 237 32.20 7.93 13.82
C GLY A 237 31.75 8.56 12.50
N SER A 238 32.55 8.48 11.42
CA SER A 238 32.17 9.01 10.10
C SER A 238 31.08 8.18 9.42
N LEU A 239 30.82 6.96 9.89
CA LEU A 239 29.80 6.06 9.35
C LEU A 239 28.42 6.26 10.01
N VAL A 240 28.33 7.04 11.08
CA VAL A 240 27.05 7.31 11.76
C VAL A 240 26.02 7.97 10.82
N PRO A 241 26.36 9.02 10.04
CA PRO A 241 25.43 9.61 9.09
C PRO A 241 24.95 8.62 8.03
N PHE A 242 25.81 7.69 7.59
CA PHE A 242 25.44 6.62 6.68
C PHE A 242 24.34 5.72 7.26
N PHE A 243 24.54 5.19 8.47
CA PHE A 243 23.54 4.32 9.10
C PHE A 243 22.22 5.05 9.37
N VAL A 244 22.30 6.30 9.84
CA VAL A 244 21.12 7.16 10.04
C VAL A 244 20.35 7.33 8.73
N MET A 245 21.04 7.54 7.61
CA MET A 245 20.42 7.66 6.30
C MET A 245 19.72 6.38 5.85
N VAL A 246 20.36 5.22 6.02
CA VAL A 246 19.75 3.92 5.71
C VAL A 246 18.50 3.66 6.55
N PHE A 247 18.51 4.03 7.84
CA PHE A 247 17.33 3.93 8.70
C PHE A 247 16.23 4.92 8.30
N LEU A 248 16.60 6.15 7.93
CA LEU A 248 15.65 7.15 7.44
C LEU A 248 14.99 6.67 6.15
N ALA A 249 15.76 6.19 5.16
CA ALA A 249 15.24 5.63 3.93
C ALA A 249 14.25 4.47 4.18
N LYS A 250 14.56 3.56 5.12
CA LYS A 250 13.62 2.51 5.56
C LYS A 250 12.35 3.08 6.17
N GLY A 251 12.47 4.12 7.01
CA GLY A 251 11.33 4.82 7.59
C GLY A 251 10.41 5.43 6.54
N PHE A 252 11.00 6.04 5.50
CA PHE A 252 10.28 6.59 4.35
C PHE A 252 9.53 5.48 3.60
N VAL A 253 10.19 4.37 3.25
CA VAL A 253 9.56 3.21 2.60
C VAL A 253 8.42 2.62 3.45
N ALA A 254 8.60 2.52 4.77
CA ALA A 254 7.57 2.03 5.68
C ALA A 254 6.38 2.99 5.82
N ALA A 255 6.60 4.29 5.65
CA ALA A 255 5.58 5.33 5.73
C ALA A 255 4.81 5.52 4.41
N THR A 256 5.30 5.01 3.28
CA THR A 256 4.65 5.12 1.96
C THR A 256 3.15 4.81 2.00
N PRO A 257 2.67 3.69 2.58
CA PRO A 257 1.24 3.40 2.62
C PRO A 257 0.42 4.43 3.41
N LEU A 258 1.01 5.04 4.46
CA LEU A 258 0.34 6.06 5.26
C LEU A 258 0.21 7.38 4.49
N ILE A 259 1.24 7.76 3.74
CA ILE A 259 1.27 9.01 2.98
C ILE A 259 0.28 8.94 1.82
N VAL A 260 0.26 7.84 1.07
CA VAL A 260 -0.72 7.66 -0.02
C VAL A 260 -2.14 7.74 0.51
N ARG A 261 -2.42 7.12 1.66
CA ARG A 261 -3.75 7.14 2.30
C ARG A 261 -4.13 8.53 2.81
N GLY A 262 -3.17 9.31 3.30
CA GLY A 262 -3.40 10.70 3.69
C GLY A 262 -3.79 11.59 2.51
N ILE A 263 -3.16 11.38 1.35
CA ILE A 263 -3.41 12.15 0.13
C ILE A 263 -4.73 11.74 -0.52
N SER A 264 -5.03 10.44 -0.57
CA SER A 264 -6.20 9.94 -1.29
C SER A 264 -7.52 10.16 -0.55
N GLY A 265 -7.49 10.66 0.70
CA GLY A 265 -8.67 10.88 1.54
C GLY A 265 -9.41 9.59 1.92
N ASN A 266 -8.90 8.43 1.49
CA ASN A 266 -9.51 7.13 1.68
C ASN A 266 -9.11 6.59 3.06
N LEU A 267 -9.72 7.15 4.10
CA LEU A 267 -9.58 6.69 5.50
C LEU A 267 -10.28 5.33 5.74
N MET A 268 -10.77 4.64 4.70
CA MET A 268 -11.13 3.24 4.86
C MET A 268 -9.87 2.46 5.24
N VAL A 269 -9.96 1.75 6.35
CA VAL A 269 -8.98 0.77 6.83
C VAL A 269 -9.02 -0.43 5.87
N ALA A 270 -8.55 -0.21 4.65
CA ALA A 270 -8.22 -1.28 3.73
C ALA A 270 -6.90 -1.88 4.19
N ALA A 271 -7.01 -3.04 4.83
CA ALA A 271 -5.94 -4.01 5.05
C ALA A 271 -4.67 -3.47 5.72
N ALA A 272 -4.79 -2.98 6.95
CA ALA A 272 -3.70 -3.17 7.90
C ALA A 272 -4.00 -4.47 8.67
N PRO A 273 -3.04 -5.40 8.86
CA PRO A 273 -3.24 -6.57 9.72
C PRO A 273 -3.81 -6.11 11.06
N ALA A 274 -4.71 -6.90 11.66
CA ALA A 274 -5.48 -6.58 12.86
C ALA A 274 -4.68 -5.96 14.04
N VAL A 275 -3.35 -6.10 14.01
CA VAL A 275 -2.38 -5.41 14.88
C VAL A 275 -2.50 -3.89 14.85
N VAL A 276 -2.77 -3.25 13.70
CA VAL A 276 -2.85 -1.79 13.59
C VAL A 276 -4.26 -1.27 13.86
N ALA A 277 -5.31 -2.02 13.51
CA ALA A 277 -6.68 -1.63 13.86
C ALA A 277 -6.94 -1.68 15.38
N GLY A 278 -6.25 -2.59 16.10
CA GLY A 278 -6.28 -2.65 17.55
C GLY A 278 -5.60 -1.46 18.24
N SER A 279 -4.60 -0.81 17.62
CA SER A 279 -3.77 0.19 18.29
C SER A 279 -4.55 1.46 18.66
N THR A 280 -5.53 1.86 17.85
CA THR A 280 -6.29 3.10 18.12
C THR A 280 -7.30 2.91 19.24
N GLY A 281 -7.97 1.74 19.28
CA GLY A 281 -8.87 1.37 20.39
C GLY A 281 -8.12 1.14 21.69
N ILE A 282 -6.96 0.47 21.63
CA ILE A 282 -6.08 0.24 22.79
C ILE A 282 -5.52 1.56 23.32
N MET A 283 -5.05 2.47 22.45
CA MET A 283 -4.58 3.79 22.91
C MET A 283 -5.71 4.61 23.53
N ARG A 284 -6.91 4.65 22.94
CA ARG A 284 -8.06 5.35 23.55
C ARG A 284 -8.42 4.77 24.92
N GLY A 285 -8.34 3.45 25.09
CA GLY A 285 -8.47 2.77 26.37
C GLY A 285 -7.36 3.13 27.37
N LEU A 286 -6.11 3.23 26.89
CA LEU A 286 -4.92 3.57 27.68
C LEU A 286 -4.94 5.03 28.17
N PHE A 287 -5.43 5.96 27.36
CA PHE A 287 -5.55 7.37 27.73
C PHE A 287 -6.86 7.68 28.47
N ASN A 288 -7.76 6.70 28.64
CA ASN A 288 -9.01 6.78 29.40
C ASN A 288 -9.79 8.10 29.16
N THR A 289 -9.94 8.47 27.89
CA THR A 289 -10.58 9.72 27.46
C THR A 289 -12.06 9.78 27.90
N ALA A 290 -12.63 11.00 27.99
CA ALA A 290 -14.00 11.21 28.49
C ALA A 290 -15.06 10.35 27.77
N GLY A 291 -14.90 10.15 26.45
CA GLY A 291 -15.77 9.27 25.65
C GLY A 291 -15.65 7.78 25.97
N VAL A 292 -14.50 7.32 26.48
CA VAL A 292 -14.27 5.93 26.95
C VAL A 292 -14.87 5.72 28.34
N LYS A 293 -14.76 6.72 29.22
CA LYS A 293 -15.42 6.71 30.55
C LYS A 293 -16.94 6.67 30.43
N GLY A 294 -17.52 7.42 29.50
CA GLY A 294 -18.95 7.39 29.20
C GLY A 294 -19.40 6.01 28.71
N ARG A 295 -18.70 5.45 27.72
CA ARG A 295 -19.00 4.12 27.15
C ARG A 295 -18.78 2.96 28.13
N SER A 296 -17.85 3.10 29.07
CA SER A 296 -17.69 2.15 30.18
C SER A 296 -18.94 2.06 31.06
N ARG A 297 -19.62 3.17 31.34
CA ARG A 297 -20.76 3.16 32.27
C ARG A 297 -21.96 2.42 31.70
N ILE A 298 -22.05 2.39 30.37
CA ILE A 298 -23.11 1.73 29.62
C ILE A 298 -22.69 0.38 29.02
N GLY A 299 -21.49 -0.13 29.37
CA GLY A 299 -21.00 -1.43 28.89
C GLY A 299 -20.65 -1.50 27.40
N ALA A 300 -20.55 -0.37 26.70
CA ALA A 300 -20.33 -0.29 25.26
C ALA A 300 -18.86 -0.07 24.86
N LEU A 301 -17.92 -0.66 25.62
CA LEU A 301 -16.50 -0.55 25.33
C LEU A 301 -16.11 -1.47 24.17
N THR A 302 -15.33 -0.96 23.23
CA THR A 302 -14.74 -1.79 22.17
C THR A 302 -13.63 -2.68 22.75
N THR A 303 -13.36 -3.83 22.14
CA THR A 303 -12.34 -4.79 22.60
C THR A 303 -10.97 -4.15 22.83
N GLY A 304 -10.58 -3.20 21.96
CA GLY A 304 -9.34 -2.44 22.13
C GLY A 304 -9.36 -1.55 23.38
N GLU A 305 -10.47 -0.86 23.65
CA GLU A 305 -10.59 0.05 24.80
C GLU A 305 -10.61 -0.72 26.14
N VAL A 306 -11.15 -1.94 26.17
CA VAL A 306 -11.10 -2.83 27.33
C VAL A 306 -9.65 -3.23 27.64
N ILE A 307 -8.90 -3.64 26.63
CA ILE A 307 -7.50 -4.04 26.77
C ILE A 307 -6.65 -2.84 27.25
N GLY A 308 -6.77 -1.69 26.57
CA GLY A 308 -6.02 -0.49 26.93
C GLY A 308 -6.31 0.00 28.35
N ARG A 309 -7.58 -0.05 28.77
CA ARG A 309 -7.97 0.35 30.12
C ARG A 309 -7.54 -0.67 31.19
N GLY A 310 -7.55 -1.96 30.88
CA GLY A 310 -7.04 -3.01 31.77
C GLY A 310 -5.57 -2.81 32.15
N VAL A 311 -4.75 -2.31 31.21
CA VAL A 311 -3.35 -1.96 31.44
C VAL A 311 -3.21 -0.76 32.40
N THR A 312 -4.10 0.24 32.30
CA THR A 312 -4.05 1.44 33.16
C THR A 312 -4.57 1.22 34.58
N GLN A 313 -5.56 0.35 34.75
CA GLN A 313 -6.26 0.19 36.03
C GLN A 313 -5.66 -0.88 36.93
N SER A 314 -4.79 -1.76 36.44
CA SER A 314 -4.13 -2.77 37.27
C SER A 314 -2.76 -3.21 36.72
N PRO A 315 -1.70 -2.41 36.94
CA PRO A 315 -0.33 -2.82 36.59
C PRO A 315 0.11 -4.11 37.32
N ALA A 316 -0.45 -4.37 38.50
CA ALA A 316 -0.11 -5.52 39.35
C ALA A 316 -0.74 -6.85 38.91
N ALA A 317 -1.90 -6.84 38.22
CA ALA A 317 -2.58 -8.05 37.77
C ALA A 317 -1.85 -8.75 36.60
N ILE A 318 -1.14 -7.98 35.77
CA ILE A 318 -0.33 -8.53 34.68
C ILE A 318 0.89 -9.29 35.23
N ARG A 319 1.49 -8.82 36.33
CA ARG A 319 2.62 -9.52 36.98
C ARG A 319 2.19 -10.84 37.62
N THR A 320 0.99 -10.93 38.21
CA THR A 320 0.51 -12.20 38.78
C THR A 320 0.03 -13.19 37.73
N ALA A 321 -0.53 -12.71 36.61
CA ALA A 321 -0.87 -13.56 35.46
C ALA A 321 0.38 -14.12 34.76
N SER A 322 1.42 -13.30 34.54
CA SER A 322 2.68 -13.76 33.93
C SER A 322 3.43 -14.75 34.85
N VAL A 323 3.41 -14.54 36.17
CA VAL A 323 4.01 -15.46 37.14
C VAL A 323 3.25 -16.79 37.25
N ARG A 324 1.92 -16.80 37.06
CA ARG A 324 1.14 -18.05 37.00
C ARG A 324 1.37 -18.81 35.69
N LEU A 325 1.47 -18.10 34.57
CA LEU A 325 1.78 -18.70 33.27
C LEU A 325 3.20 -19.26 33.23
N ALA A 326 4.18 -18.57 33.82
CA ALA A 326 5.55 -19.08 33.97
C ALA A 326 5.59 -20.37 34.80
N ARG A 327 4.87 -20.41 35.94
CA ARG A 327 4.78 -21.63 36.77
C ARG A 327 4.03 -22.78 36.09
N MET A 328 3.07 -22.50 35.22
CA MET A 328 2.39 -23.54 34.42
C MET A 328 3.29 -24.09 33.31
N ALA A 329 4.04 -23.23 32.62
CA ALA A 329 5.02 -23.64 31.60
C ALA A 329 6.16 -24.49 32.20
N GLU A 330 6.58 -24.17 33.42
CA GLU A 330 7.62 -24.91 34.14
C GLU A 330 7.12 -26.27 34.66
N ARG A 331 5.85 -26.38 35.04
CA ARG A 331 5.20 -27.68 35.33
C ARG A 331 5.02 -28.53 34.07
N ALA A 332 4.66 -27.92 32.94
CA ALA A 332 4.54 -28.64 31.68
C ALA A 332 5.89 -29.21 31.20
N ARG A 333 7.01 -28.49 31.42
CA ARG A 333 8.36 -28.99 31.12
C ARG A 333 8.80 -30.17 31.99
N ARG A 334 8.32 -30.27 33.24
CA ARG A 334 8.66 -31.38 34.15
C ARG A 334 7.87 -32.66 33.89
N LEU A 335 6.77 -32.57 33.15
CA LEU A 335 5.92 -33.72 32.79
C LEU A 335 6.20 -34.23 31.37
N GLY A 336 7.24 -33.72 30.70
CA GLY A 336 7.65 -34.09 29.35
C GLY A 336 9.05 -34.70 29.24
N ALA A 337 9.56 -35.31 30.33
CA ALA A 337 10.75 -36.16 30.33
C ALA A 337 10.36 -37.58 30.75
#